data_AF-A0AAW4T5F7-F1
#
_entry.id   AF-A0AAW4T5F7-F1
#
_cell.length_a   1.000
_cell.length_b   1.000
_cell.length_c   1.000
_cell.angle_alpha   90.00
_cell.angle_beta   90.00
_cell.angle_gamma   90.00
#
_symmetry.space_group_name_H-M   'P 1'
#
loop_
_entity.id
_entity.type
_entity.pdbx_description
1 polymer ?
#
loop_
_entity_poly.entity_id
_entity_poly.type
_entity_poly.pdbx_seq_one_letter_code
_entity_poly.pdbx_strand_id
1 'polypeptide(L)' 'MDTAKLFKHGGSQAVRLPKDFRFDTAEVRIRRHGAAVILEPMPQDWAWLAPLIGPVDADFEAAATTQPSGQERSGLDVFE' A
#
# COMPACT_ATOMS: atom_id res chain seq x y z
N MET A 1 -29.28 -7.11 2.46
CA MET A 1 -28.54 -6.04 1.77
C MET A 1 -28.42 -4.91 2.76
N ASP A 2 -27.23 -4.69 3.30
CA ASP A 2 -27.01 -3.66 4.30
C ASP A 2 -26.89 -2.29 3.65
N THR A 3 -27.33 -1.26 4.37
CA THR A 3 -27.25 0.13 3.94
C THR A 3 -26.47 0.94 4.96
N ALA A 4 -25.68 1.90 4.49
CA ALA A 4 -24.98 2.85 5.35
C ALA A 4 -25.55 4.25 5.17
N LYS A 5 -25.56 5.02 6.27
CA LYS A 5 -26.06 6.40 6.23
C LYS A 5 -24.96 7.34 5.72
N LEU A 6 -25.31 8.17 4.74
CA LEU A 6 -24.52 9.33 4.34
C LEU A 6 -24.79 10.50 5.29
N PHE A 7 -23.73 11.20 5.67
CA PHE A 7 -23.80 12.40 6.49
C PHE A 7 -22.72 13.40 6.09
N LYS A 8 -22.76 14.60 6.68
CA LYS A 8 -21.74 15.63 6.49
C LYS A 8 -20.81 15.64 7.70
N HIS A 9 -19.50 15.72 7.47
CA HIS A 9 -18.50 15.91 8.50
C HIS A 9 -17.64 17.10 8.12
N GLY A 10 -17.87 18.24 8.77
CA GLY A 10 -17.38 19.54 8.28
C GLY A 10 -17.92 19.82 6.87
N GLY A 11 -17.02 20.22 5.96
CA GLY A 11 -17.36 20.44 4.54
C GLY A 11 -17.57 19.16 3.72
N SER A 12 -17.11 18.01 4.21
CA SER A 12 -17.02 16.76 3.44
C SER A 12 -18.28 15.89 3.56
N GLN A 13 -18.50 15.03 2.57
CA GLN A 13 -19.46 13.93 2.66
C GLN A 13 -18.77 12.72 3.30
N ALA A 14 -19.49 12.02 4.19
CA ALA A 14 -18.98 10.87 4.92
C ALA A 14 -20.01 9.72 4.95
N VAL A 15 -19.53 8.49 5.06
CA VAL A 15 -20.34 7.28 5.22
C VAL A 15 -20.12 6.74 6.64
N ARG A 16 -21.20 6.46 7.36
CA ARG A 16 -21.11 5.77 8.66
C ARG A 16 -21.04 4.26 8.43
N LEU A 17 -19.86 3.68 8.59
CA LEU A 17 -19.67 2.23 8.44
C LEU A 17 -20.40 1.47 9.57
N PRO A 18 -21.30 0.52 9.24
CA PRO A 18 -21.85 -0.43 10.21
C PRO A 18 -20.73 -1.29 10.83
N LYS A 19 -21.01 -1.91 11.98
CA LYS A 19 -20.00 -2.65 12.76
C LYS A 19 -19.27 -3.70 11.91
N ASP A 20 -20.01 -4.42 11.08
CA ASP A 20 -19.49 -5.55 10.30
C ASP A 20 -18.64 -5.12 9.08
N PHE A 21 -18.61 -3.82 8.77
CA PHE A 21 -17.84 -3.24 7.64
C PHE A 21 -16.73 -2.30 8.10
N ARG A 22 -16.36 -2.32 9.38
CA ARG A 22 -15.27 -1.47 9.90
C ARG A 22 -13.92 -2.02 9.45
N PHE A 23 -13.02 -1.12 9.05
CA PHE A 23 -11.61 -1.44 8.83
C PHE A 23 -10.85 -1.42 10.15
N ASP A 24 -9.83 -2.25 10.24
CA ASP A 24 -8.80 -2.26 11.29
C ASP A 24 -7.65 -1.28 10.99
N THR A 25 -7.59 -0.73 9.78
CA THR A 25 -6.61 0.27 9.35
C THR A 25 -7.10 1.70 9.56
N ALA A 26 -6.16 2.64 9.77
CA ALA A 26 -6.48 4.07 9.87
C ALA A 26 -6.83 4.73 8.53
N GLU A 27 -6.35 4.16 7.43
CA GLU A 27 -6.53 4.66 6.07
C GLU A 27 -7.01 3.57 5.12
N VAL A 28 -7.67 3.99 4.04
CA VAL A 28 -8.15 3.13 2.96
C VAL A 28 -7.78 3.71 1.61
N ARG A 29 -7.46 2.84 0.66
CA ARG A 29 -7.42 3.19 -0.75
C ARG A 29 -8.85 3.37 -1.25
N ILE A 30 -9.06 4.37 -2.08
CA ILE A 30 -10.37 4.68 -2.67
C ILE A 30 -10.27 4.68 -4.19
N ARG A 31 -11.18 3.96 -4.84
CA ARG A 31 -11.33 4.00 -6.31
C ARG A 31 -12.78 3.97 -6.73
N ARG A 32 -13.07 4.53 -7.90
CA ARG A 32 -14.40 4.53 -8.51
C ARG A 32 -14.45 3.53 -9.65
N HIS A 33 -15.49 2.70 -9.67
CA HIS A 33 -15.79 1.78 -10.76
C HIS A 33 -17.25 1.94 -11.19
N GLY A 34 -17.47 2.73 -12.24
CA GLY A 34 -18.82 3.17 -12.63
C GLY A 34 -19.50 3.95 -11.49
N ALA A 35 -20.67 3.48 -11.05
CA ALA A 35 -21.40 4.05 -9.92
C ALA A 35 -20.87 3.60 -8.55
N ALA A 36 -20.02 2.57 -8.50
CA ALA A 36 -19.49 2.05 -7.24
C ALA A 36 -18.27 2.85 -6.75
N VAL A 37 -18.19 3.03 -5.44
CA VAL A 37 -16.97 3.45 -4.73
C VAL A 37 -16.46 2.25 -3.96
N ILE A 38 -15.21 1.87 -4.24
CA ILE A 38 -14.56 0.72 -3.62
C ILE A 38 -13.52 1.27 -2.64
N LEU A 39 -13.60 0.78 -1.40
CA LEU A 39 -12.69 1.09 -0.31
C LEU A 39 -11.93 -0.18 0.05
N GLU A 40 -10.61 -0.12 0.01
CA GLU A 40 -9.71 -1.24 0.30
C GLU A 40 -8.77 -0.82 1.43
N PRO A 41 -8.51 -1.65 2.46
CA PRO A 41 -7.60 -1.27 3.54
C PRO A 41 -6.22 -0.91 2.99
N MET A 42 -5.62 0.15 3.54
CA MET A 42 -4.24 0.52 3.26
C MET A 42 -3.35 -0.10 4.36
N PRO A 43 -2.54 -1.14 4.05
CA PRO A 43 -1.59 -1.67 5.00
C PRO A 43 -0.63 -0.57 5.47
N GLN A 44 -0.37 -0.50 6.76
CA GLN A 44 0.58 0.46 7.33
C GLN A 44 2.04 0.00 7.22
N ASP A 45 2.25 -1.29 6.99
CA ASP A 45 3.55 -1.92 6.88
C ASP A 45 3.59 -2.94 5.73
N TRP A 46 4.68 -3.70 5.67
CA TRP A 46 4.88 -4.77 4.68
C TRP A 46 4.42 -6.15 5.21
N ALA A 47 3.70 -6.22 6.34
CA ALA A 47 3.25 -7.50 6.90
C ALA A 47 2.28 -8.24 5.97
N TRP A 48 1.53 -7.50 5.13
CA TRP A 48 0.68 -8.10 4.10
C TRP A 48 1.47 -8.90 3.05
N LEU A 49 2.77 -8.66 2.88
CA LEU A 49 3.62 -9.43 1.97
C LEU A 49 4.06 -10.75 2.55
N ALA A 50 4.22 -10.85 3.87
CA ALA A 50 4.70 -12.07 4.53
C ALA A 50 3.96 -13.36 4.11
N PRO A 51 2.62 -13.40 3.96
CA PRO A 51 1.93 -14.59 3.47
C PRO A 51 2.06 -14.80 1.95
N LEU A 52 2.46 -13.79 1.18
CA LEU A 52 2.60 -13.83 -0.28
C LEU A 52 4.02 -14.24 -0.72
N ILE A 53 5.03 -13.90 0.08
CA ILE A 53 6.41 -14.32 -0.16
C ILE A 53 6.67 -15.63 0.55
N GLY A 54 7.12 -16.63 -0.20
CA GLY A 54 7.63 -17.88 0.37
C GLY A 54 8.92 -17.64 1.18
N PRO A 55 9.48 -18.69 1.80
CA PRO A 55 10.78 -18.57 2.45
C PRO A 55 11.82 -18.02 1.47
N VAL A 56 12.62 -17.08 1.97
CA VAL A 56 13.78 -16.56 1.24
C VAL A 56 14.83 -17.67 1.20
N ASP A 57 15.27 -18.05 0.01
CA ASP A 57 16.36 -19.02 -0.15
C ASP A 57 17.73 -18.36 0.02
N ALA A 58 18.76 -19.20 0.23
CA ALA A 58 20.12 -18.73 0.48
C ALA A 58 20.69 -17.94 -0.71
N ASP A 59 20.27 -18.26 -1.94
CA ASP A 59 20.73 -17.57 -3.14
C ASP A 59 20.19 -16.14 -3.20
N PHE A 60 18.91 -15.95 -2.88
CA PHE A 60 18.29 -14.63 -2.77
C PHE A 60 18.92 -13.83 -1.64
N GLU A 61 19.14 -14.43 -0.46
CA GLU A 61 19.76 -13.73 0.68
C GLU A 61 21.18 -13.27 0.34
N ALA A 62 21.99 -14.14 -0.27
CA ALA A 62 23.33 -13.81 -0.73
C ALA A 62 23.31 -12.70 -1.78
N ALA A 63 22.41 -12.76 -2.76
CA ALA A 63 22.29 -11.74 -3.79
C ALA A 63 21.84 -10.38 -3.23
N ALA A 64 20.89 -10.37 -2.28
CA ALA A 64 20.36 -9.15 -1.68
C ALA A 64 21.35 -8.44 -0.73
N THR A 65 22.28 -9.19 -0.12
CA THR A 65 23.25 -8.67 0.84
C THR A 65 24.63 -8.42 0.25
N THR A 66 24.96 -9.01 -0.90
CA THR A 66 26.23 -8.76 -1.60
C THR A 66 26.28 -7.32 -2.07
N GLN A 67 27.24 -6.55 -1.56
CA GLN A 67 27.48 -5.20 -2.01
C GLN A 67 28.50 -5.21 -3.16
N PRO A 68 28.09 -4.94 -4.42
CA PRO A 68 29.02 -4.90 -5.53
C PRO A 68 29.94 -3.67 -5.42
N SER A 69 31.12 -3.78 -6.01
CA SER A 69 32.00 -2.63 -6.20
C SER A 69 31.26 -1.51 -6.92
N GLY A 70 31.50 -0.26 -6.51
CA GLY A 70 30.96 0.91 -7.19
C GLY A 70 31.30 0.90 -8.68
N GLN A 71 30.30 1.18 -9.52
CA GLN A 71 30.50 1.30 -10.96
C GLN A 71 31.13 2.67 -11.27
N GLU A 72 32.27 2.70 -11.96
CA GLU A 72 32.78 3.95 -12.55
C GLU A 72 31.84 4.42 -13.66
N ARG A 73 31.36 5.67 -13.54
CA ARG A 73 30.47 6.32 -14.52
C ARG A 73 31.08 7.64 -14.96
N SER A 74 32.18 7.56 -15.69
CA SER A 74 32.94 8.71 -16.22
C SER A 74 32.13 9.66 -17.11
N GLY A 75 30.98 9.24 -17.64
CA GLY A 75 30.07 10.09 -18.42
C GLY A 75 29.07 10.92 -17.60
N LEU A 76 29.14 10.90 -16.26
CA LEU A 76 28.26 11.68 -15.37
C LEU A 76 28.97 12.83 -14.66
N ASP A 77 30.27 12.98 -14.88
CA ASP A 77 31.06 14.16 -14.51
C ASP A 77 30.75 15.31 -15.49
N VAL A 78 29.46 15.63 -15.68
CA VAL A 78 28.98 16.64 -16.64
C VAL A 78 29.01 18.07 -16.06
N PHE A 79 29.60 18.24 -14.88
CA PHE A 79 29.69 19.54 -14.19
C PHE A 79 31.14 19.90 -13.80
N GLU A 80 32.09 19.67 -14.70
CA GLU A 80 33.36 20.40 -14.70
C GLU A 80 33.35 21.48 -15.79
#